data_AF-A0A1V4Y0Q4-F1
#
_entry.id   AF-A0A1V4Y0Q4-F1
#
_cell.length_a   1.000
_cell.length_b   1.000
_cell.length_c   1.000
_cell.angle_alpha   90.00
_cell.angle_beta   90.00
_cell.angle_gamma   90.00
#
_symmetry.space_group_name_H-M   'P 1'
#
loop_
_entity.id
_entity.type
_entity.pdbx_description
1 polymer ?
#
loop_
_entity_poly.entity_id
_entity_poly.type
_entity_poly.pdbx_seq_one_letter_code
_entity_poly.pdbx_strand_id
1 'polypeptide(L)'
;MKMKKLLFGTVLFLILILSVSAAQAGTVYWTDWAASGPGTVTGTMNIGSETVDVTFSGAYSFAQTSGGTNYWNPATPYLSATVENAPPASDIIALSSSGSVTITFSQSVTNPLLALVSWNGNRPRFENEIEFLSYGRGYWGNGTPVMDSDKKGFYGSGEVHGVLQMAGTYDSITFTHTSEGWHGLTVGVVDVAPVPLPAALWLFGSGLAGLVGLRRKLFR
;
A
#
# COMPACT_ATOMS: atom_id res chain seq x y z
N MET A 1 4.03 29.52 51.80
CA MET A 1 3.37 28.27 51.34
C MET A 1 3.31 28.24 49.81
N LYS A 2 4.40 27.79 49.16
CA LYS A 2 4.61 27.77 47.70
C LYS A 2 4.55 26.31 47.21
N MET A 3 3.36 25.72 47.08
CA MET A 3 3.19 24.37 46.50
C MET A 3 1.82 24.26 45.82
N LYS A 4 1.61 24.95 44.69
CA LYS A 4 0.43 24.71 43.83
C LYS A 4 0.70 24.78 42.31
N LYS A 5 1.94 25.03 41.88
CA LYS A 5 2.27 25.19 40.44
C LYS A 5 2.90 23.96 39.78
N LEU A 6 3.09 22.86 40.51
CA LEU A 6 3.84 21.68 40.02
C LEU A 6 2.95 20.51 39.57
N LEU A 7 1.63 20.69 39.43
CA LEU A 7 0.71 19.62 39.01
C LEU A 7 0.17 19.75 37.58
N PHE A 8 0.41 20.88 36.90
CA PHE A 8 -0.10 21.09 35.54
C PHE A 8 0.88 20.71 34.43
N GLY A 9 2.16 20.49 34.74
CA GLY A 9 3.20 20.18 33.75
C GLY A 9 3.31 18.69 33.41
N THR A 10 2.88 17.80 34.30
CA THR A 10 3.11 16.35 34.16
C THR A 10 2.01 15.62 33.39
N VAL A 11 0.81 16.21 33.28
CA VAL A 11 -0.31 15.59 32.54
C VAL A 11 -0.19 15.81 31.03
N LEU A 12 0.48 16.88 30.58
CA LEU A 12 0.60 17.21 29.15
C LEU A 12 1.67 16.38 28.43
N PHE A 13 2.65 15.82 29.15
CA PHE A 13 3.72 15.02 28.56
C PHE A 13 3.37 13.52 28.40
N LEU A 14 2.30 13.06 29.05
CA LEU A 14 1.88 11.65 29.02
C LEU A 14 0.98 11.31 27.82
N ILE A 15 0.48 12.30 27.08
CA ILE A 15 -0.42 12.11 25.93
C ILE A 15 0.34 11.95 24.60
N LEU A 16 1.65 12.22 24.56
CA LEU A 16 2.42 12.20 23.32
C LEU A 16 3.15 10.87 23.03
N ILE A 17 3.02 9.86 23.90
CA ILE A 17 3.74 8.60 23.78
C ILE A 17 2.72 7.48 23.89
N LEU A 18 2.25 6.98 22.74
CA LEU A 18 1.82 5.59 22.47
C LEU A 18 0.90 5.56 21.23
N SER A 19 1.50 5.67 20.06
CA SER A 19 0.92 5.08 18.86
C SER A 19 2.03 4.33 18.11
N VAL A 20 2.61 3.34 18.79
CA VAL A 20 3.20 2.22 18.07
C VAL A 20 2.00 1.40 17.61
N SER A 21 1.52 1.68 16.40
CA SER A 21 0.57 0.80 15.73
C SER A 21 1.26 -0.55 15.60
N ALA A 22 0.93 -1.50 16.47
CA ALA A 22 1.23 -2.89 16.19
C ALA A 22 0.60 -3.19 14.83
N ALA A 23 1.39 -3.65 13.86
CA ALA A 23 0.87 -4.12 12.59
C ALA A 23 -0.08 -5.28 12.90
N GLN A 24 -1.38 -4.99 12.90
CA GLN A 24 -2.39 -6.03 12.96
C GLN A 24 -2.54 -6.62 11.57
N ALA A 25 -2.69 -7.93 11.51
CA ALA A 25 -3.11 -8.62 10.31
C ALA A 25 -4.42 -8.00 9.82
N GLY A 26 -4.48 -7.65 8.54
CA GLY A 26 -5.65 -7.01 7.94
C GLY A 26 -6.01 -7.70 6.64
N THR A 27 -7.31 -7.80 6.38
CA THR A 27 -7.82 -8.17 5.06
C THR A 27 -7.27 -7.19 4.03
N VAL A 28 -6.59 -7.70 3.01
CA VAL A 28 -6.15 -6.90 1.88
C VAL A 28 -7.29 -6.76 0.89
N TYR A 29 -7.58 -5.53 0.54
CA TYR A 29 -8.45 -5.17 -0.57
C TYR A 29 -7.59 -5.13 -1.83
N TRP A 30 -7.54 -6.26 -2.53
CA TRP A 30 -6.92 -6.36 -3.86
C TRP A 30 -7.81 -5.63 -4.88
N THR A 31 -7.19 -5.00 -5.87
CA THR A 31 -7.92 -4.34 -6.96
C THR A 31 -8.76 -5.34 -7.72
N ASP A 32 -10.06 -5.07 -7.83
CA ASP A 32 -10.98 -5.69 -8.77
C ASP A 32 -10.83 -4.98 -10.12
N TRP A 33 -10.07 -5.59 -11.03
CA TRP A 33 -9.82 -5.01 -12.35
C TRP A 33 -11.05 -5.23 -13.22
N ALA A 34 -11.59 -4.17 -13.81
CA ALA A 34 -12.87 -4.21 -14.51
C ALA A 34 -12.73 -4.05 -16.03
N ALA A 35 -11.78 -3.23 -16.49
CA ALA A 35 -11.62 -2.93 -17.90
C ALA A 35 -10.14 -2.84 -18.31
N SER A 36 -9.85 -3.20 -19.55
CA SER A 36 -8.52 -3.11 -20.13
C SER A 36 -8.58 -2.47 -21.51
N GLY A 37 -7.62 -1.60 -21.82
CA GLY A 37 -7.46 -0.94 -23.11
C GLY A 37 -5.98 -0.76 -23.44
N PRO A 38 -5.63 -0.20 -24.62
CA PRO A 38 -4.23 -0.05 -25.02
C PRO A 38 -3.40 0.68 -23.96
N GLY A 39 -2.47 -0.04 -23.33
CA GLY A 39 -1.56 0.50 -22.33
C GLY A 39 -2.20 0.87 -20.97
N THR A 40 -3.46 0.48 -20.72
CA THR A 40 -4.16 0.81 -19.48
C THR A 40 -5.09 -0.31 -19.01
N VAL A 41 -5.18 -0.48 -17.68
CA VAL A 41 -6.16 -1.35 -17.03
C VAL A 41 -6.75 -0.59 -15.86
N THR A 42 -8.07 -0.59 -15.72
CA THR A 42 -8.78 0.14 -14.67
C THR A 42 -9.59 -0.80 -13.81
N GLY A 43 -9.68 -0.48 -12.52
CA GLY A 43 -10.34 -1.28 -11.51
C GLY A 43 -10.66 -0.46 -10.28
N THR A 44 -11.20 -1.12 -9.26
CA THR A 44 -11.55 -0.46 -7.99
C THR A 44 -11.14 -1.31 -6.79
N MET A 45 -10.91 -0.65 -5.66
CA MET A 45 -10.80 -1.27 -4.34
C MET A 45 -11.92 -0.71 -3.46
N ASN A 46 -12.80 -1.59 -2.95
CA ASN A 46 -13.86 -1.22 -2.01
C ASN A 46 -13.39 -1.48 -0.58
N ILE A 47 -12.96 -0.42 0.11
CA ILE A 47 -12.31 -0.46 1.42
C ILE A 47 -13.30 0.09 2.46
N GLY A 48 -14.04 -0.81 3.10
CA GLY A 48 -15.15 -0.39 3.98
C GLY A 48 -16.24 0.35 3.20
N SER A 49 -16.42 1.65 3.48
CA SER A 49 -17.35 2.52 2.74
C SER A 49 -16.71 3.37 1.65
N GLU A 50 -15.38 3.34 1.54
CA GLU A 50 -14.62 4.09 0.56
C GLU A 50 -14.40 3.23 -0.69
N THR A 51 -14.46 3.87 -1.87
CA THR A 51 -14.09 3.24 -3.14
C THR A 51 -12.89 3.99 -3.71
N VAL A 52 -11.79 3.28 -3.95
CA VAL A 52 -10.59 3.82 -4.60
C VAL A 52 -10.56 3.31 -6.04
N ASP A 53 -10.57 4.22 -7.01
CA ASP A 53 -10.33 3.87 -8.40
C ASP A 53 -8.83 3.65 -8.60
N VAL A 54 -8.48 2.60 -9.34
CA VAL A 54 -7.11 2.20 -9.60
C VAL A 54 -6.89 2.16 -11.10
N THR A 55 -5.82 2.81 -11.56
CA THR A 55 -5.43 2.80 -12.97
C THR A 55 -4.00 2.32 -13.12
N PHE A 56 -3.82 1.19 -13.77
CA PHE A 56 -2.53 0.77 -14.32
C PHE A 56 -2.29 1.48 -15.65
N SER A 57 -1.06 1.95 -15.85
CA SER A 57 -0.54 2.54 -17.09
C SER A 57 0.80 1.93 -17.43
N GLY A 58 0.93 1.33 -18.61
CA GLY A 58 2.15 0.66 -19.05
C GLY A 58 1.90 -0.36 -20.15
N ALA A 59 2.97 -0.83 -20.78
CA ALA A 59 2.85 -1.92 -21.73
C ALA A 59 2.57 -3.24 -20.99
N TYR A 60 1.57 -3.98 -21.45
CA TYR A 60 1.19 -5.27 -20.88
C TYR A 60 0.77 -6.23 -22.01
N SER A 61 0.86 -7.54 -21.75
CA SER A 61 0.47 -8.59 -22.69
C SER A 61 -1.04 -8.85 -22.65
N PHE A 62 -1.56 -9.07 -21.45
CA PHE A 62 -2.99 -9.27 -21.21
C PHE A 62 -3.37 -8.87 -19.78
N ALA A 63 -4.65 -8.66 -19.54
CA ALA A 63 -5.23 -8.55 -18.20
C ALA A 63 -6.40 -9.53 -18.08
N GLN A 64 -6.52 -10.20 -16.94
CA GLN A 64 -7.72 -10.98 -16.60
C GLN A 64 -8.53 -10.16 -15.62
N THR A 65 -9.63 -9.58 -16.10
CA THR A 65 -10.60 -8.78 -15.31
C THR A 65 -11.80 -9.61 -14.84
N SER A 66 -11.94 -10.83 -15.36
CA SER A 66 -12.95 -11.79 -14.92
C SER A 66 -12.59 -13.19 -15.40
N GLY A 67 -12.79 -14.18 -14.54
CA GLY A 67 -12.43 -15.57 -14.83
C GLY A 67 -10.95 -15.75 -15.20
N GLY A 68 -10.66 -16.81 -15.97
CA GLY A 68 -9.30 -17.11 -16.43
C GLY A 68 -8.55 -18.09 -15.53
N THR A 69 -7.22 -17.98 -15.55
CA THR A 69 -6.32 -18.90 -14.85
C THR A 69 -5.96 -18.30 -13.49
N ASN A 70 -6.17 -19.06 -12.42
CA ASN A 70 -5.73 -18.62 -11.10
C ASN A 70 -4.21 -18.80 -10.93
N TYR A 71 -3.45 -17.77 -11.35
CA TYR A 71 -2.00 -17.70 -11.17
C TYR A 71 -1.56 -17.46 -9.72
N TRP A 72 -2.50 -17.10 -8.85
CA TRP A 72 -2.26 -16.87 -7.42
C TRP A 72 -2.34 -18.16 -6.59
N ASN A 73 -2.53 -19.31 -7.24
CA ASN A 73 -2.52 -20.63 -6.61
C ASN A 73 -1.16 -21.32 -6.78
N PRO A 74 -0.55 -21.87 -5.71
CA PRO A 74 -1.02 -21.89 -4.32
C PRO A 74 -1.00 -20.51 -3.65
N ALA A 75 -1.92 -20.30 -2.71
CA ALA A 75 -2.07 -19.03 -2.00
C ALA A 75 -0.91 -18.71 -1.05
N THR A 76 -0.16 -19.72 -0.58
CA THR A 76 0.86 -19.61 0.47
C THR A 76 1.90 -18.49 0.28
N PRO A 77 2.46 -18.24 -0.92
CA PRO A 77 3.43 -17.15 -1.13
C PRO A 77 2.84 -15.76 -0.91
N TYR A 78 1.51 -15.63 -0.93
CA TYR A 78 0.79 -14.37 -0.86
C TYR A 78 0.24 -14.07 0.53
N LEU A 79 0.57 -14.89 1.53
CA LEU A 79 0.11 -14.74 2.91
C LEU A 79 1.28 -14.37 3.82
N SER A 80 1.02 -13.50 4.79
CA SER A 80 2.00 -13.08 5.80
C SER A 80 1.29 -12.65 7.08
N ALA A 81 2.03 -12.19 8.10
CA ALA A 81 1.43 -11.58 9.28
C ALA A 81 0.64 -10.30 8.97
N THR A 82 0.89 -9.64 7.84
CA THR A 82 0.19 -8.42 7.41
C THR A 82 -0.91 -8.71 6.40
N VAL A 83 -0.80 -9.82 5.64
CA VAL A 83 -1.65 -10.15 4.50
C VAL A 83 -2.39 -11.46 4.76
N GLU A 84 -3.69 -11.37 5.05
CA GLU A 84 -4.51 -12.52 5.44
C GLU A 84 -5.12 -13.29 4.25
N ASN A 85 -5.19 -12.68 3.07
CA ASN A 85 -5.80 -13.25 1.88
C ASN A 85 -4.95 -13.03 0.63
N ALA A 86 -4.80 -14.08 -0.18
CA ALA A 86 -4.21 -13.98 -1.51
C ALA A 86 -5.10 -13.14 -2.44
N PRO A 87 -4.55 -12.64 -3.56
CA PRO A 87 -5.37 -12.06 -4.62
C PRO A 87 -6.50 -12.99 -5.07
N PRO A 88 -7.64 -12.44 -5.53
CA PRO A 88 -8.74 -13.24 -6.07
C PRO A 88 -8.25 -14.05 -7.28
N ALA A 89 -8.99 -15.08 -7.68
CA ALA A 89 -8.56 -15.98 -8.76
C ALA A 89 -8.36 -15.26 -10.12
N SER A 90 -9.10 -14.18 -10.35
CA SER A 90 -8.96 -13.24 -11.47
C SER A 90 -7.97 -12.13 -11.11
N ASP A 91 -8.03 -10.99 -11.79
CA ASP A 91 -7.38 -9.75 -11.38
C ASP A 91 -5.86 -9.78 -11.41
N ILE A 92 -5.34 -10.13 -12.59
CA ILE A 92 -3.92 -10.08 -12.89
C ILE A 92 -3.64 -9.25 -14.14
N ILE A 93 -2.57 -8.47 -14.08
CA ILE A 93 -1.98 -7.80 -15.24
C ILE A 93 -0.68 -8.52 -15.57
N ALA A 94 -0.62 -9.08 -16.76
CA ALA A 94 0.54 -9.80 -17.27
C ALA A 94 1.41 -8.89 -18.12
N LEU A 95 2.68 -8.78 -17.77
CA LEU A 95 3.70 -8.00 -18.46
C LEU A 95 4.58 -8.94 -19.30
N SER A 96 5.08 -8.45 -20.44
CA SER A 96 5.91 -9.26 -21.36
C SER A 96 7.05 -8.50 -22.04
N SER A 97 7.12 -7.19 -21.87
CA SER A 97 8.14 -6.32 -22.48
C SER A 97 8.72 -5.42 -21.41
N SER A 98 10.04 -5.16 -21.45
CA SER A 98 10.66 -4.22 -20.52
C SER A 98 10.04 -2.83 -20.68
N GLY A 99 9.86 -2.11 -19.59
CA GLY A 99 9.24 -0.80 -19.64
C GLY A 99 9.07 -0.17 -18.28
N SER A 100 8.34 0.95 -18.28
CA SER A 100 7.88 1.62 -17.08
C SER A 100 6.40 1.31 -16.88
N VAL A 101 6.04 1.04 -15.63
CA VAL A 101 4.67 0.85 -15.17
C VAL A 101 4.37 1.91 -14.12
N THR A 102 3.19 2.50 -14.20
CA THR A 102 2.63 3.38 -13.17
C THR A 102 1.25 2.87 -12.76
N ILE A 103 1.01 2.81 -11.46
CA ILE A 103 -0.29 2.54 -10.86
C ILE A 103 -0.72 3.81 -10.13
N THR A 104 -1.89 4.35 -10.46
CA THR A 104 -2.43 5.57 -9.85
C THR A 104 -3.71 5.25 -9.09
N PHE A 105 -3.90 5.92 -7.95
CA PHE A 105 -5.07 5.82 -7.09
C PHE A 105 -5.88 7.11 -7.16
N SER A 106 -7.22 7.04 -7.10
CA SER A 106 -8.08 8.24 -7.08
C SER A 106 -7.96 9.06 -5.78
N GLN A 107 -7.43 8.45 -4.73
CA GLN A 107 -7.10 9.07 -3.46
C GLN A 107 -5.88 8.39 -2.84
N SER A 108 -5.22 9.09 -1.92
CA SER A 108 -4.01 8.57 -1.27
C SER A 108 -4.30 7.29 -0.50
N VAL A 109 -3.44 6.29 -0.67
CA VAL A 109 -3.49 5.01 0.06
C VAL A 109 -2.27 4.87 0.97
N THR A 110 -2.38 4.05 2.03
CA THR A 110 -1.29 3.80 2.96
C THR A 110 -0.71 2.41 2.79
N ASN A 111 0.62 2.36 2.77
CA ASN A 111 1.42 1.14 2.69
C ASN A 111 0.98 0.16 1.57
N PRO A 112 0.85 0.62 0.31
CA PRO A 112 0.32 -0.23 -0.76
C PRO A 112 1.17 -1.48 -0.98
N LEU A 113 0.49 -2.53 -1.42
CA LEU A 113 1.03 -3.87 -1.61
C LEU A 113 1.04 -4.22 -3.09
N LEU A 114 2.08 -4.92 -3.53
CA LEU A 114 2.15 -5.55 -4.85
C LEU A 114 2.30 -7.05 -4.68
N ALA A 115 1.36 -7.81 -5.24
CA ALA A 115 1.49 -9.26 -5.38
C ALA A 115 2.13 -9.59 -6.72
N LEU A 116 3.09 -10.50 -6.70
CA LEU A 116 3.98 -10.82 -7.81
C LEU A 116 3.86 -12.30 -8.22
N VAL A 117 3.82 -12.57 -9.52
CA VAL A 117 3.86 -13.93 -10.09
C VAL A 117 4.99 -14.05 -11.09
N SER A 118 5.91 -15.02 -10.89
CA SER A 118 6.95 -15.40 -11.87
C SER A 118 7.94 -14.28 -12.21
N TRP A 119 8.39 -13.53 -11.20
CA TRP A 119 9.37 -12.47 -11.42
C TRP A 119 10.80 -13.03 -11.38
N ASN A 120 11.14 -13.93 -12.31
CA ASN A 120 12.43 -14.63 -12.36
C ASN A 120 13.56 -13.74 -12.90
N GLY A 121 14.14 -13.84 -14.09
CA GLY A 121 15.17 -12.94 -14.67
C GLY A 121 14.83 -11.43 -14.77
N ASN A 122 13.88 -10.92 -13.98
CA ASN A 122 13.45 -9.55 -13.86
C ASN A 122 14.37 -8.70 -12.95
N ARG A 123 14.55 -7.43 -13.33
CA ARG A 123 15.26 -6.39 -12.55
C ARG A 123 14.36 -5.16 -12.33
N PRO A 124 13.31 -5.26 -11.50
CA PRO A 124 12.49 -4.11 -11.22
C PRO A 124 13.23 -3.03 -10.43
N ARG A 125 12.94 -1.76 -10.75
CA ARG A 125 13.44 -0.60 -10.01
C ARG A 125 12.30 0.37 -9.71
N PHE A 126 12.00 0.54 -8.43
CA PHE A 126 11.00 1.43 -7.88
C PHE A 126 11.61 2.80 -7.55
N GLU A 127 10.77 3.83 -7.55
CA GLU A 127 11.17 5.17 -7.08
C GLU A 127 11.38 5.21 -5.56
N ASN A 128 10.65 4.38 -4.83
CA ASN A 128 10.63 4.29 -3.37
C ASN A 128 11.21 2.95 -2.88
N GLU A 129 11.52 2.88 -1.58
CA GLU A 129 11.94 1.62 -0.96
C GLU A 129 10.78 0.61 -0.93
N ILE A 130 11.14 -0.66 -1.07
CA ILE A 130 10.22 -1.80 -1.01
C ILE A 130 10.70 -2.80 0.03
N GLU A 131 9.77 -3.60 0.54
CA GLU A 131 10.04 -4.72 1.45
C GLU A 131 9.17 -5.92 1.08
N PHE A 132 9.77 -7.11 0.96
CA PHE A 132 8.99 -8.34 0.81
C PHE A 132 8.40 -8.76 2.15
N LEU A 133 7.07 -8.90 2.19
CA LEU A 133 6.34 -9.41 3.35
C LEU A 133 6.24 -10.94 3.34
N SER A 134 6.24 -11.52 2.13
CA SER A 134 6.14 -12.96 1.92
C SER A 134 6.69 -13.34 0.55
N TYR A 135 7.19 -14.55 0.45
CA TYR A 135 7.54 -15.19 -0.81
C TYR A 135 7.56 -16.71 -0.63
N GLY A 136 7.49 -17.45 -1.74
CA GLY A 136 7.58 -18.91 -1.70
C GLY A 136 7.20 -19.58 -3.01
N ARG A 137 6.92 -20.87 -2.95
CA ARG A 137 6.55 -21.67 -4.12
C ARG A 137 5.16 -21.30 -4.62
N GLY A 138 5.07 -20.67 -5.79
CA GLY A 138 3.84 -20.30 -6.46
C GLY A 138 3.55 -21.15 -7.70
N TYR A 139 2.73 -20.59 -8.60
CA TYR A 139 2.19 -21.31 -9.75
C TYR A 139 3.26 -21.89 -10.68
N TRP A 140 4.35 -21.15 -10.92
CA TRP A 140 5.39 -21.52 -11.89
C TRP A 140 6.61 -22.17 -11.27
N GLY A 141 6.68 -22.25 -9.95
CA GLY A 141 7.80 -22.87 -9.26
C GLY A 141 8.14 -22.12 -8.00
N ASN A 142 9.43 -22.16 -7.67
CA ASN A 142 9.96 -21.58 -6.44
C ASN A 142 11.08 -20.61 -6.76
N GLY A 143 11.15 -19.53 -5.99
CA GLY A 143 12.19 -18.53 -6.12
C GLY A 143 12.26 -17.64 -4.89
N THR A 144 13.44 -17.08 -4.69
CA THR A 144 13.72 -16.16 -3.58
C THR A 144 14.03 -14.79 -4.15
N PRO A 145 13.34 -13.72 -3.73
CA PRO A 145 13.73 -12.36 -4.08
C PRO A 145 15.01 -11.99 -3.34
N VAL A 146 15.97 -11.41 -4.06
CA VAL A 146 17.19 -10.86 -3.50
C VAL A 146 17.16 -9.34 -3.67
N MET A 147 17.07 -8.64 -2.54
CA MET A 147 16.98 -7.18 -2.49
C MET A 147 18.28 -6.51 -2.91
N ASP A 148 18.15 -5.41 -3.65
CA ASP A 148 19.26 -4.49 -3.88
C ASP A 148 19.63 -3.75 -2.58
N SER A 149 20.88 -3.28 -2.49
CA SER A 149 21.40 -2.64 -1.27
C SER A 149 20.65 -1.35 -0.90
N ASP A 150 20.06 -0.67 -1.87
CA ASP A 150 19.27 0.55 -1.66
C ASP A 150 17.78 0.27 -1.41
N LYS A 151 17.37 -1.01 -1.39
CA LYS A 151 15.99 -1.47 -1.22
C LYS A 151 15.00 -0.92 -2.24
N LYS A 152 15.45 -0.38 -3.38
CA LYS A 152 14.58 0.14 -4.44
C LYS A 152 14.38 -0.85 -5.58
N GLY A 153 15.03 -2.00 -5.52
CA GLY A 153 14.92 -3.04 -6.53
C GLY A 153 15.21 -4.41 -5.95
N PHE A 154 14.99 -5.42 -6.77
CA PHE A 154 15.34 -6.80 -6.44
C PHE A 154 15.63 -7.57 -7.72
N TYR A 155 16.10 -8.80 -7.54
CA TYR A 155 16.09 -9.82 -8.60
C TYR A 155 15.67 -11.17 -8.06
N GLY A 156 15.16 -12.01 -8.95
CA GLY A 156 14.81 -13.39 -8.61
C GLY A 156 16.02 -14.32 -8.61
N SER A 157 16.11 -15.17 -7.59
CA SER A 157 16.79 -16.45 -7.67
C SER A 157 15.73 -17.54 -7.88
N GLY A 158 15.34 -17.78 -9.13
CA GLY A 158 14.20 -18.62 -9.51
C GLY A 158 12.90 -17.85 -9.66
N GLU A 159 11.77 -18.57 -9.70
CA GLU A 159 10.42 -18.02 -9.91
C GLU A 159 9.92 -17.27 -8.67
N VAL A 160 10.10 -15.95 -8.63
CA VAL A 160 9.64 -15.14 -7.50
C VAL A 160 8.11 -15.01 -7.54
N HIS A 161 7.49 -15.52 -6.48
CA HIS A 161 6.11 -15.31 -6.12
C HIS A 161 6.07 -14.74 -4.72
N GLY A 162 5.24 -13.71 -4.48
CA GLY A 162 5.21 -13.08 -3.16
C GLY A 162 4.39 -11.80 -3.11
N VAL A 163 4.43 -11.17 -1.94
CA VAL A 163 3.89 -9.82 -1.74
C VAL A 163 4.99 -8.92 -1.22
N LEU A 164 5.15 -7.76 -1.85
CA LEU A 164 5.96 -6.66 -1.35
C LEU A 164 5.10 -5.47 -0.94
N GLN A 165 5.65 -4.62 -0.08
CA GLN A 165 5.04 -3.41 0.44
C GLN A 165 5.93 -2.21 0.17
N MET A 166 5.30 -1.05 -0.02
CA MET A 166 5.95 0.26 -0.05
C MET A 166 5.47 1.08 1.14
N ALA A 167 6.33 1.35 2.12
CA ALA A 167 5.92 2.06 3.33
C ALA A 167 5.69 3.56 3.07
N GLY A 168 4.56 4.10 3.53
CA GLY A 168 4.21 5.51 3.40
C GLY A 168 2.82 5.73 2.80
N THR A 169 2.61 6.94 2.29
CA THR A 169 1.36 7.37 1.65
C THR A 169 1.61 7.64 0.18
N TYR A 170 0.75 7.09 -0.68
CA TYR A 170 0.96 7.09 -2.13
C TYR A 170 -0.31 7.48 -2.88
N ASP A 171 -0.16 8.39 -3.84
CA ASP A 171 -1.16 8.63 -4.90
C ASP A 171 -0.85 7.81 -6.16
N SER A 172 0.42 7.41 -6.31
CA SER A 172 0.86 6.51 -7.37
C SER A 172 2.10 5.72 -6.98
N ILE A 173 2.32 4.61 -7.68
CA ILE A 173 3.54 3.80 -7.64
C ILE A 173 4.09 3.73 -9.05
N THR A 174 5.37 4.05 -9.22
CA THR A 174 6.07 3.90 -10.50
C THR A 174 7.30 3.02 -10.33
N PHE A 175 7.49 2.10 -11.26
CA PHE A 175 8.70 1.29 -11.36
C PHE A 175 9.02 0.90 -12.80
N THR A 176 10.29 0.65 -13.08
CA THR A 176 10.73 -0.02 -14.31
C THR A 176 10.91 -1.50 -14.09
N HIS A 177 10.85 -2.30 -15.15
CA HIS A 177 11.16 -3.72 -15.12
C HIS A 177 11.81 -4.19 -16.42
N THR A 178 12.52 -5.32 -16.37
CA THR A 178 13.02 -6.01 -17.56
C THR A 178 11.98 -7.02 -18.06
N SER A 179 12.27 -7.75 -19.14
CA SER A 179 11.36 -8.78 -19.65
C SER A 179 11.98 -10.17 -19.52
N GLU A 180 11.11 -11.13 -19.21
CA GLU A 180 11.35 -12.57 -19.23
C GLU A 180 10.30 -13.32 -20.08
N GLY A 181 9.65 -12.60 -21.00
CA GLY A 181 8.53 -13.13 -21.77
C GLY A 181 7.19 -13.06 -21.04
N TRP A 182 7.13 -13.36 -19.73
CA TRP A 182 5.91 -13.20 -18.93
C TRP A 182 6.16 -13.08 -17.43
N HIS A 183 5.51 -12.12 -16.78
CA HIS A 183 5.37 -12.05 -15.32
C HIS A 183 4.11 -11.25 -14.95
N GLY A 184 3.54 -11.56 -13.80
CA GLY A 184 2.22 -11.06 -13.40
C GLY A 184 2.27 -10.18 -12.16
N LEU A 185 1.35 -9.22 -12.09
CA LEU A 185 1.14 -8.42 -10.89
C LEU A 185 -0.33 -8.11 -10.63
N THR A 186 -0.61 -7.78 -9.38
CA THR A 186 -1.77 -6.99 -8.96
C THR A 186 -1.38 -6.12 -7.78
N VAL A 187 -2.24 -5.16 -7.46
CA VAL A 187 -2.03 -4.18 -6.38
C VAL A 187 -3.17 -4.27 -5.38
N GLY A 188 -2.88 -4.01 -4.11
CA GLY A 188 -3.87 -3.98 -3.06
C GLY A 188 -3.43 -3.12 -1.89
N VAL A 189 -4.35 -2.88 -0.97
CA VAL A 189 -4.11 -2.10 0.24
C VAL A 189 -4.85 -2.70 1.43
N VAL A 190 -4.38 -2.42 2.64
CA VAL A 190 -5.12 -2.76 3.87
C VAL A 190 -6.05 -1.60 4.27
N ASP A 191 -5.63 -0.37 4.01
CA ASP A 191 -6.37 0.83 4.42
C ASP A 191 -6.13 2.01 3.46
N VAL A 192 -7.06 2.96 3.47
CA VAL A 192 -6.90 4.27 2.83
C VAL A 192 -6.07 5.20 3.71
N ALA A 193 -5.42 6.21 3.12
CA ALA A 193 -4.69 7.17 3.94
C ALA A 193 -5.67 8.00 4.79
N PRO A 194 -5.38 8.24 6.08
CA PRO A 194 -6.24 9.08 6.91
C PRO A 194 -6.38 10.48 6.30
N VAL A 195 -7.61 10.93 6.10
CA VAL A 195 -7.85 12.31 5.64
C VAL A 195 -7.37 13.27 6.74
N PRO A 196 -6.46 14.22 6.43
CA PRO A 196 -6.03 15.20 7.41
C PRO A 196 -7.25 15.96 7.93
N LEU A 197 -7.43 15.96 9.26
CA LEU A 197 -8.52 16.71 9.89
C LEU A 197 -8.48 18.15 9.38
N PRO A 198 -9.60 18.69 8.83
CA PRO A 198 -9.60 20.04 8.29
C PRO A 198 -9.02 21.01 9.32
N ALA A 199 -8.19 21.95 8.88
CA ALA A 199 -7.63 23.00 9.74
C ALA A 199 -8.72 23.74 10.53
N ALA A 200 -9.97 23.71 10.05
CA ALA A 200 -11.16 24.17 10.74
C ALA A 200 -11.32 23.54 12.15
N LEU A 201 -11.05 22.25 12.36
CA LEU A 201 -11.14 21.62 13.69
C LEU A 201 -10.10 22.21 14.66
N TRP A 202 -8.89 22.49 14.18
CA TRP A 202 -7.85 23.16 14.96
C TRP A 202 -8.20 24.63 15.24
N LEU A 203 -8.81 25.33 14.28
CA LEU A 203 -9.31 26.70 14.41
C LEU A 203 -10.51 26.79 15.38
N PHE A 204 -11.43 25.83 15.34
CA PHE A 204 -12.54 25.75 16.28
C PHE A 204 -12.03 25.45 17.70
N GLY A 205 -11.13 24.48 17.85
CA GLY A 205 -10.54 24.15 19.16
C GLY A 205 -9.76 25.33 19.77
N SER A 206 -8.90 25.98 18.99
CA SER A 206 -8.12 27.15 19.44
C SER A 206 -8.98 28.41 19.61
N GLY A 207 -9.99 28.61 18.77
CA GLY A 207 -10.96 29.70 18.87
C GLY A 207 -11.81 29.62 20.14
N LEU A 208 -12.33 28.43 20.49
CA LEU A 208 -13.05 28.23 21.76
C LEU A 208 -12.14 28.48 22.97
N ALA A 209 -10.89 27.99 22.94
CA ALA A 209 -9.93 28.24 24.00
C ALA A 209 -9.63 29.75 24.18
N GLY A 210 -9.50 30.47 23.07
CA GLY A 210 -9.34 31.93 23.05
C GLY A 210 -10.52 32.67 23.69
N LEU A 211 -11.76 32.27 23.37
CA LEU A 211 -12.99 32.87 23.94
C LEU A 211 -13.11 32.64 25.45
N VAL A 212 -12.74 31.45 25.94
CA VAL A 212 -12.70 31.15 27.38
C VAL A 212 -11.64 31.99 28.10
N GLY A 213 -10.49 32.21 27.45
CA GLY A 213 -9.43 33.10 27.94
C GLY A 213 -9.88 34.56 28.07
N LEU A 214 -10.58 35.08 27.05
CA LEU A 214 -11.15 36.43 27.06
C LEU A 214 -12.19 36.62 28.17
N ARG A 215 -13.09 35.65 28.36
CA ARG A 215 -14.10 35.70 29.42
C ARG A 215 -13.46 35.85 30.80
N ARG A 216 -12.37 35.15 31.09
CA ARG A 216 -11.67 35.24 32.40
C ARG A 216 -11.00 36.60 32.65
N LYS A 217 -10.70 37.36 31.59
CA LYS A 217 -10.08 38.70 31.68
C LYS A 217 -11.11 39.81 31.88
N LEU A 218 -12.35 39.60 31.39
CA LEU A 218 -13.45 40.57 31.49
C LEU A 218 -14.21 40.52 32.83
N PHE A 219 -14.09 39.43 33.58
CA PHE A 219 -14.72 39.25 34.89
C PHE A 219 -13.73 39.36 36.07
N ARG A 220 -12.63 40.09 35.87
CA ARG A 220 -11.69 40.53 36.91
C ARG A 220 -11.66 42.05 36.95
#